data_AF-A0A1X1RSH6-F1
#
_entry.id   AF-A0A1X1RSH6-F1
#
_cell.length_a   1.000
_cell.length_b   1.000
_cell.length_c   1.000
_cell.angle_alpha   90.00
_cell.angle_beta   90.00
_cell.angle_gamma   90.00
#
_symmetry.space_group_name_H-M   'P 1'
#
loop_
_entity.id
_entity.type
_entity.pdbx_description
1 polymer ?
#
loop_
_entity_poly.entity_id
_entity_poly.type
_entity_poly.pdbx_seq_one_letter_code
_entity_poly.pdbx_strand_id
1 'polypeptide(L)'
;MRKQLLVGTIAAAGFAAGLIGAPAAHADDQGFLNELQASGFQGWSVGGQQMPDGVLVAQGYMACNRLHLGESPDQLVGQLSPNDAGTGRMLIQAAQHNLCPDTL
;
A
#
# COMPACT_ATOMS: atom_id res chain seq x y z
N MET A 1 -48.87 -12.73 -39.46
CA MET A 1 -49.43 -13.92 -38.77
C MET A 1 -48.56 -14.26 -37.57
N ARG A 2 -49.20 -14.72 -36.50
CA ARG A 2 -48.68 -14.99 -35.15
C ARG A 2 -47.57 -16.05 -35.12
N LYS A 3 -46.59 -15.90 -34.22
CA LYS A 3 -46.44 -16.77 -33.03
C LYS A 3 -45.24 -16.34 -32.17
N GLN A 4 -45.55 -15.79 -31.00
CA GLN A 4 -44.67 -15.84 -29.83
C GLN A 4 -44.75 -17.25 -29.23
N LEU A 5 -43.61 -17.85 -28.92
CA LEU A 5 -43.43 -19.01 -28.04
C LEU A 5 -42.23 -18.65 -27.15
N LEU A 6 -42.49 -18.15 -25.94
CA LEU A 6 -42.50 -18.90 -24.67
C LEU A 6 -41.12 -19.37 -24.22
N VAL A 7 -40.62 -18.65 -23.20
CA VAL A 7 -40.06 -19.12 -21.92
C VAL A 7 -38.98 -20.22 -21.96
N GLY A 8 -37.82 -19.92 -21.37
CA GLY A 8 -36.89 -20.94 -20.90
C GLY A 8 -35.56 -20.36 -20.42
N THR A 9 -35.49 -19.99 -19.15
CA THR A 9 -34.24 -19.84 -18.38
C THR A 9 -33.34 -21.07 -18.54
N ILE A 10 -32.02 -20.88 -18.68
CA ILE A 10 -30.94 -21.58 -17.94
C ILE A 10 -29.55 -21.16 -18.48
N ALA A 11 -28.76 -20.63 -17.54
CA ALA A 11 -27.31 -20.74 -17.34
C ALA A 11 -26.29 -20.27 -18.40
N ALA A 12 -25.46 -19.35 -17.86
CA ALA A 12 -24.00 -19.41 -17.83
C ALA A 12 -23.19 -18.86 -19.01
N ALA A 13 -22.04 -18.34 -18.60
CA ALA A 13 -20.89 -17.88 -19.37
C ALA A 13 -21.00 -16.47 -19.96
N GLY A 14 -20.34 -15.53 -19.29
CA GLY A 14 -20.04 -14.23 -19.89
C GLY A 14 -19.90 -13.07 -18.92
N PHE A 15 -19.38 -13.27 -17.70
CA PHE A 15 -18.68 -12.16 -17.06
C PHE A 15 -17.27 -12.13 -17.63
N ALA A 16 -17.16 -11.33 -18.68
CA ALA A 16 -15.91 -10.94 -19.31
C ALA A 16 -14.90 -10.48 -18.25
N ALA A 17 -13.64 -10.82 -18.51
CA ALA A 17 -12.46 -10.44 -17.74
C ALA A 17 -12.53 -9.02 -17.20
N GLY A 18 -12.89 -8.88 -15.92
CA GLY A 18 -12.71 -7.66 -15.15
C GLY A 18 -11.28 -7.62 -14.65
N LEU A 19 -10.38 -7.06 -15.48
CA LEU A 19 -9.13 -6.41 -15.12
C LEU A 19 -8.43 -6.95 -13.85
N ILE A 20 -7.47 -7.84 -14.08
CA ILE A 20 -6.32 -8.08 -13.20
C ILE A 20 -5.66 -6.71 -12.99
N GLY A 21 -5.92 -6.12 -11.83
CA GLY A 21 -5.53 -4.76 -11.49
C GLY A 21 -6.28 -4.42 -10.23
N ALA A 22 -5.79 -4.92 -9.09
CA ALA A 22 -6.11 -4.28 -7.82
C ALA A 22 -5.96 -2.77 -8.06
N PRO A 23 -6.97 -1.95 -7.74
CA PRO A 23 -6.87 -0.53 -7.98
C PRO A 23 -5.57 -0.08 -7.36
N ALA A 24 -4.73 0.60 -8.14
CA ALA A 24 -3.85 1.60 -7.58
C ALA A 24 -4.79 2.60 -6.90
N ALA A 25 -5.27 2.27 -5.70
CA ALA A 25 -6.07 3.12 -4.86
C ALA A 25 -5.09 4.15 -4.31
N HIS A 26 -4.72 5.09 -5.18
CA HIS A 26 -3.92 6.27 -4.92
C HIS A 26 -2.72 6.01 -4.02
N ALA A 27 -1.73 5.25 -4.50
CA ALA A 27 -0.43 5.30 -3.86
C ALA A 27 0.20 6.67 -4.18
N ASP A 28 0.09 7.58 -3.22
CA ASP A 28 0.56 8.96 -3.34
C ASP A 28 2.00 9.07 -2.81
N ASP A 29 2.97 8.75 -3.67
CA ASP A 29 4.38 8.85 -3.34
C ASP A 29 4.77 10.26 -2.84
N GLN A 30 4.15 11.30 -3.41
CA GLN A 30 4.42 12.68 -3.00
C GLN A 30 3.79 12.99 -1.64
N GLY A 31 2.54 12.58 -1.42
CA GLY A 31 1.87 12.66 -0.12
C GLY A 31 2.66 11.95 0.97
N PHE A 32 3.16 10.74 0.69
CA PHE A 32 4.03 9.97 1.58
C PHE A 32 5.30 10.74 1.96
N LEU A 33 6.04 11.27 0.97
CA LEU A 33 7.27 12.02 1.22
C LEU A 33 7.00 13.33 1.96
N ASN A 34 5.90 14.01 1.63
CA ASN A 34 5.47 15.25 2.30
C ASN A 34 5.10 14.98 3.76
N GLU A 35 4.35 13.91 4.05
CA GLU A 35 4.00 13.53 5.41
C GLU A 35 5.23 13.15 6.23
N LEU A 36 6.18 12.40 5.65
CA LEU A 36 7.46 12.11 6.29
C LEU A 36 8.17 13.41 6.69
N GLN A 37 8.31 14.34 5.75
CA GLN A 37 8.96 15.62 6.02
C GLN A 37 8.23 16.41 7.11
N ALA A 38 6.90 16.46 7.08
CA ALA A 38 6.07 17.14 8.09
C ALA A 38 6.17 16.49 9.48
N SER A 39 6.44 15.18 9.53
CA SER A 39 6.60 14.40 10.77
C SER A 39 7.97 14.60 11.43
N GLY A 40 8.86 15.41 10.83
CA GLY A 40 10.23 15.60 11.31
C GLY A 40 11.17 14.45 10.96
N PHE A 41 10.84 13.65 9.95
CA PHE A 41 11.68 12.57 9.46
C PHE A 41 13.02 13.12 9.00
N GLN A 42 14.11 12.74 9.67
CA GLN A 42 15.48 13.18 9.36
C GLN A 42 16.13 12.36 8.23
N GLY A 43 15.32 11.56 7.54
CA GLY A 43 15.78 10.63 6.53
C GLY A 43 16.37 9.35 7.12
N TRP A 44 16.43 8.30 6.31
CA TRP A 44 17.16 7.08 6.65
C TRP A 44 18.58 7.21 6.09
N SER A 45 19.60 6.82 6.86
CA SER A 45 20.98 6.82 6.38
C SER A 45 21.63 5.45 6.53
N VAL A 46 22.44 5.07 5.54
CA VAL A 46 23.24 3.83 5.56
C VAL A 46 24.68 4.20 5.25
N GLY A 47 25.61 3.82 6.13
CA GLY A 47 27.03 4.18 5.98
C GLY A 47 27.28 5.69 5.99
N GLY A 48 26.43 6.48 6.68
CA GLY A 48 26.53 7.94 6.73
C GLY A 48 26.07 8.65 5.45
N GLN A 49 25.40 7.95 4.52
CA GLN A 49 24.77 8.54 3.34
C GLN A 49 23.26 8.49 3.48
N GLN A 50 22.60 9.62 3.21
CA GLN A 50 21.15 9.71 3.19
C GLN A 50 20.60 8.86 2.03
N MET A 51 19.57 8.07 2.29
CA MET A 51 18.85 7.36 1.25
C MET A 51 18.07 8.36 0.37
N PRO A 52 18.07 8.17 -0.96
CA PRO A 52 17.26 8.99 -1.85
C PRO A 52 15.77 8.66 -1.69
N ASP A 53 14.91 9.60 -2.06
CA ASP A 53 13.45 9.50 -1.90
C ASP A 53 12.86 8.22 -2.50
N GLY A 54 13.33 7.81 -3.69
CA GLY A 54 12.87 6.57 -4.32
C GLY A 54 13.12 5.31 -3.47
N VAL A 55 14.17 5.30 -2.65
CA VAL A 55 14.43 4.21 -1.70
C VAL A 55 13.46 4.30 -0.51
N LEU A 56 13.17 5.50 -0.01
CA LEU A 56 12.18 5.68 1.06
C LEU A 56 10.78 5.22 0.62
N VAL A 57 10.38 5.60 -0.59
CA VAL A 57 9.13 5.18 -1.22
C VAL A 57 9.09 3.65 -1.34
N ALA A 58 10.16 3.02 -1.85
CA ALA A 58 10.24 1.57 -1.93
C ALA A 58 10.12 0.89 -0.54
N GLN A 59 10.72 1.46 0.50
CA GLN A 59 10.58 0.98 1.87
C GLN A 59 9.13 1.11 2.39
N GLY A 60 8.44 2.20 2.03
CA GLY A 60 7.02 2.39 2.33
C GLY A 60 6.16 1.29 1.69
N TYR A 61 6.36 0.99 0.42
CA TYR A 61 5.67 -0.11 -0.26
C TYR A 61 6.00 -1.49 0.32
N MET A 62 7.25 -1.72 0.74
CA MET A 62 7.64 -2.95 1.44
C MET A 62 6.89 -3.09 2.76
N ALA A 63 6.76 -2.00 3.54
CA ALA A 63 5.97 -1.99 4.76
C ALA A 63 4.50 -2.31 4.45
N CYS A 64 3.89 -1.65 3.46
CA CYS A 64 2.53 -1.93 3.01
C CYS A 64 2.32 -3.41 2.69
N ASN A 65 3.19 -4.02 1.87
CA ASN A 65 3.08 -5.43 1.54
C ASN A 65 3.06 -6.33 2.78
N ARG A 66 3.80 -6.00 3.83
CA ARG A 66 3.82 -6.79 5.06
C ARG A 66 2.57 -6.59 5.91
N LEU A 67 2.03 -5.37 5.92
CA LEU A 67 0.72 -5.08 6.52
C LEU A 67 -0.39 -5.87 5.82
N HIS A 68 -0.38 -5.93 4.48
CA HIS A 68 -1.30 -6.77 3.70
C HIS A 68 -1.17 -8.26 4.00
N LEU A 69 0.01 -8.72 4.41
CA LEU A 69 0.24 -10.11 4.85
C LEU A 69 -0.19 -10.36 6.31
N GLY A 70 -0.72 -9.35 7.00
CA GLY A 70 -1.26 -9.45 8.35
C GLY A 70 -0.25 -9.15 9.47
N GLU A 71 0.95 -8.63 9.15
CA GLU A 71 1.83 -8.09 10.18
C GLU A 71 1.24 -6.78 10.73
N SER A 72 1.34 -6.56 12.05
CA SER A 72 0.93 -5.28 12.64
C SER A 72 2.03 -4.21 12.50
N PRO A 73 1.66 -2.91 12.54
CA PRO A 73 2.65 -1.82 12.53
C PRO A 73 3.70 -1.96 13.65
N ASP A 74 3.30 -2.35 14.85
CA ASP A 74 4.22 -2.57 15.98
C ASP A 74 5.17 -3.76 15.75
N GLN A 75 4.71 -4.82 15.09
CA GLN A 75 5.57 -5.94 14.69
C GLN A 75 6.62 -5.49 13.67
N LEU A 76 6.24 -4.65 12.71
CA LEU A 76 7.18 -4.10 11.73
C LEU A 76 8.23 -3.20 12.39
N VAL A 77 7.81 -2.31 13.29
CA VAL A 77 8.75 -1.47 14.07
C VAL A 77 9.67 -2.33 14.93
N GLY A 78 9.16 -3.39 15.56
CA GLY A 78 9.93 -4.30 16.40
C GLY A 78 11.00 -5.11 15.65
N GLN A 79 10.95 -5.16 14.32
CA GLN A 79 11.97 -5.82 13.47
C GLN A 79 13.13 -4.89 13.10
N LEU A 80 13.04 -3.60 13.42
CA LEU A 80 14.09 -2.62 13.17
C LEU A 80 15.10 -2.57 14.32
N SER A 81 16.25 -1.97 14.06
CA SER A 81 17.19 -1.62 15.13
C SER A 81 16.51 -0.65 16.12
N PRO A 82 16.79 -0.74 17.43
CA PRO A 82 16.22 0.17 18.43
C PRO A 82 16.43 1.66 18.10
N ASN A 83 17.55 1.99 17.46
CA ASN A 83 17.87 3.35 17.04
C ASN A 83 16.97 3.85 15.88
N ASP A 84 16.44 2.94 15.08
CA ASP A 84 15.62 3.24 13.91
C ASP A 84 14.13 3.12 14.18
N ALA A 85 13.72 2.62 15.37
CA ALA A 85 12.33 2.35 15.69
C ALA A 85 11.42 3.59 15.58
N GLY A 86 11.91 4.77 15.99
CA GLY A 86 11.17 6.03 15.86
C GLY A 86 10.96 6.43 14.40
N THR A 87 12.05 6.44 13.62
CA THR A 87 12.05 6.73 12.18
C THR A 87 11.19 5.73 11.40
N GLY A 88 11.28 4.44 11.75
CA GLY A 88 10.48 3.37 11.17
C GLY A 88 8.99 3.53 11.45
N ARG A 89 8.61 3.94 12.67
CA ARG A 89 7.21 4.23 13.00
C ARG A 89 6.64 5.36 12.14
N MET A 90 7.39 6.44 11.96
CA MET A 90 6.98 7.55 11.07
C MET A 90 6.78 7.07 9.63
N LEU A 91 7.71 6.25 9.12
CA LEU A 91 7.62 5.70 7.77
C LEU A 91 6.43 4.77 7.58
N ILE A 92 6.17 3.88 8.53
CA ILE A 92 5.04 2.96 8.47
C ILE A 92 3.72 3.74 8.54
N GLN A 93 3.59 4.72 9.42
CA GLN A 93 2.38 5.55 9.52
C GLN A 93 2.12 6.33 8.23
N ALA A 94 3.14 7.00 7.69
CA ALA A 94 3.00 7.73 6.42
C ALA A 94 2.65 6.79 5.25
N ALA A 95 3.22 5.58 5.23
CA ALA A 95 2.90 4.58 4.22
C ALA A 95 1.44 4.11 4.34
N GLN A 96 0.94 3.87 5.56
CA GLN A 96 -0.46 3.53 5.78
C GLN A 96 -1.38 4.66 5.31
N HIS A 97 -1.10 5.92 5.59
CA HIS A 97 -1.99 7.01 5.17
C HIS A 97 -1.98 7.28 3.66
N ASN A 98 -0.83 7.17 2.99
CA ASN A 98 -0.65 7.64 1.61
C ASN A 98 -0.45 6.54 0.58
N LEU A 99 0.14 5.40 0.96
CA LEU A 99 0.49 4.32 0.02
C LEU A 99 -0.47 3.13 0.11
N CYS A 100 -0.93 2.78 1.32
CA CYS A 100 -1.83 1.65 1.58
C CYS A 100 -2.88 1.96 2.67
N PRO A 101 -3.81 2.89 2.41
CA PRO A 101 -4.85 3.30 3.37
C PRO A 101 -5.86 2.21 3.72
N ASP A 102 -5.89 1.12 2.96
CA ASP A 102 -6.68 -0.07 3.24
C ASP A 102 -6.13 -0.92 4.39
N THR A 103 -4.94 -0.60 4.91
CA THR A 103 -4.28 -1.32 6.02
C THR A 103 -4.48 -0.67 7.40
N LEU A 104 -5.32 0.36 7.49
CA LEU A 104 -5.68 1.06 8.74
C LEU A 104 -6.90 0.45 9.44
#